data_AF-A0A9N9J9S5-F1
#
_entry.id   AF-A0A9N9J9S5-F1
#
_cell.length_a   1.000
_cell.length_b   1.000
_cell.length_c   1.000
_cell.angle_alpha   90.00
_cell.angle_beta   90.00
_cell.angle_gamma   90.00
#
_symmetry.space_group_name_H-M   'P 1'
#
loop_
_entity.id
_entity.type
_entity.pdbx_description
1 polymer ?
#
loop_
_entity_poly.entity_id
_entity_poly.type
_entity_poly.pdbx_seq_one_letter_code
_entity_poly.pdbx_strand_id
1 'polypeptide(L)'
;GDHIIKGIVKKPITECSVKFYHIIPKNLKECTFIVTLSVGKHNHPPPPPRKTPYNIKSQLQKIIDSEHILDLTARKFLTGSMIQTYLNGKSISDLHPSLNNQSKINYYIEKTRRSKYPFGQNILEVAYEFMKHEKSEDSYIRSI
;
A
#
# COMPACT_ATOMS: atom_id res chain seq x y z
N GLY A 1 20.54 2.32 -35.29
CA GLY A 1 19.09 2.15 -35.47
C GLY A 1 18.46 1.80 -34.14
N ASP A 2 18.01 2.81 -33.42
CA ASP A 2 17.40 2.69 -32.09
C ASP A 2 15.94 2.28 -32.25
N HIS A 3 15.54 1.21 -31.57
CA HIS A 3 14.19 0.67 -31.65
C HIS A 3 13.29 1.48 -30.72
N ILE A 4 12.59 2.47 -31.27
CA ILE A 4 11.57 3.22 -30.53
C ILE A 4 10.30 2.35 -30.48
N ILE A 5 10.03 1.74 -29.32
CA ILE A 5 8.76 1.06 -29.08
C ILE A 5 7.73 2.12 -28.73
N LYS A 6 6.80 2.40 -29.65
CA LYS A 6 5.65 3.28 -29.40
C LYS A 6 4.69 2.57 -28.44
N GLY A 7 4.61 3.01 -27.20
CA GLY A 7 3.59 2.58 -26.26
C GLY A 7 2.25 3.26 -26.58
N ILE A 8 1.15 2.49 -26.61
CA ILE A 8 -0.21 3.04 -26.70
C ILE A 8 -0.78 3.06 -25.28
N VAL A 9 -1.07 4.26 -24.76
CA VAL A 9 -1.83 4.41 -23.51
C VAL A 9 -3.26 3.94 -23.77
N LYS A 10 -3.76 2.98 -22.99
CA LYS A 10 -5.18 2.58 -23.03
C LYS A 10 -6.04 3.81 -22.70
N LYS A 11 -6.75 4.34 -23.71
CA LYS A 11 -7.60 5.54 -23.65
C LYS A 11 -8.71 5.38 -22.59
N PRO A 12 -8.89 6.32 -21.66
CA PRO A 12 -10.18 6.60 -21.03
C PRO A 12 -10.90 7.75 -21.75
N ILE A 13 -12.17 7.53 -22.11
CA ILE A 13 -13.33 8.39 -22.48
C ILE A 13 -13.10 9.75 -23.22
N THR A 14 -12.05 10.51 -22.96
CA THR A 14 -11.69 11.74 -23.69
C THR A 14 -10.43 11.52 -24.50
N GLU A 15 -10.44 11.86 -25.79
CA GLU A 15 -9.24 11.81 -26.63
C GLU A 15 -8.19 12.81 -26.16
N CYS A 16 -7.29 12.36 -25.29
CA CYS A 16 -6.14 13.13 -24.83
C CYS A 16 -5.13 13.28 -25.98
N SER A 17 -4.69 14.52 -26.23
CA SER A 17 -3.75 14.85 -27.30
C SER A 17 -2.27 14.60 -26.96
N VAL A 18 -1.97 14.27 -25.69
CA VAL A 18 -0.60 14.01 -25.22
C VAL A 18 -0.11 12.65 -25.71
N LYS A 19 1.13 12.62 -26.23
CA LYS A 19 1.81 11.41 -26.69
C LYS A 19 2.95 11.05 -25.74
N PHE A 20 3.07 9.75 -25.45
CA PHE A 20 4.17 9.21 -24.66
C PHE A 20 5.13 8.44 -25.56
N TYR A 21 6.42 8.70 -25.42
CA TYR A 21 7.49 7.96 -26.09
C TYR A 21 8.35 7.28 -25.03
N HIS A 22 8.66 6.00 -25.24
CA HIS A 22 9.57 5.25 -24.39
C HIS A 22 10.82 4.91 -25.20
N ILE A 23 11.96 5.38 -24.73
CA ILE A 23 13.27 5.05 -25.31
C ILE A 23 13.86 3.98 -24.40
N ILE A 24 13.90 2.75 -24.91
CA ILE A 24 14.41 1.59 -24.20
C ILE A 24 15.77 1.25 -24.83
N PRO A 25 16.87 1.23 -24.06
CA PRO A 25 18.17 0.87 -24.58
C PRO A 25 18.19 -0.59 -25.00
N LYS A 26 18.98 -0.90 -26.04
CA LYS A 26 19.08 -2.28 -26.57
C LYS A 26 19.58 -3.28 -25.55
N ASN A 27 20.46 -2.84 -24.66
CA ASN A 27 20.98 -3.64 -23.57
C ASN A 27 20.74 -2.94 -22.23
N LEU A 28 19.76 -3.45 -21.46
CA LEU A 28 19.43 -2.94 -20.14
C LEU A 28 20.51 -3.22 -19.08
N LYS A 29 21.47 -4.13 -19.34
CA LYS A 29 22.58 -4.39 -18.43
C LYS A 29 23.68 -3.32 -18.54
N GLU A 30 23.89 -2.78 -19.74
CA GLU A 30 24.87 -1.71 -20.00
C GLU A 30 24.29 -0.32 -19.75
N CYS A 31 22.99 -0.13 -20.03
CA CYS A 31 22.26 1.08 -19.71
C CYS A 31 20.93 0.73 -19.05
N THR A 32 20.84 0.95 -17.74
CA THR A 32 19.69 0.55 -16.93
C THR A 32 18.53 1.54 -16.96
N PHE A 33 18.68 2.65 -17.69
CA PHE A 33 17.71 3.74 -17.71
C PHE A 33 16.77 3.63 -18.90
N ILE A 34 15.47 3.80 -18.64
CA ILE A 34 14.44 3.97 -19.66
C ILE A 34 13.99 5.43 -19.61
N VAL A 35 14.03 6.10 -20.75
CA VAL A 35 13.54 7.48 -20.84
C VAL A 35 12.09 7.47 -21.29
N THR A 36 11.23 8.19 -20.56
CA THR A 36 9.85 8.43 -20.96
C THR A 36 9.65 9.91 -21.25
N LEU A 37 9.26 10.24 -22.48
CA LEU A 37 8.98 11.60 -22.92
C LEU A 37 7.46 11.79 -23.04
N SER A 38 6.94 12.88 -22.48
CA SER A 38 5.56 13.31 -22.64
C SER A 38 5.52 14.56 -23.52
N VAL A 39 4.83 14.50 -24.65
CA VAL A 39 4.78 15.59 -25.63
C VAL A 39 3.32 16.00 -25.88
N GLY A 40 3.05 17.30 -25.75
CA GLY A 40 1.72 17.90 -25.94
C GLY A 40 1.17 18.54 -24.66
N LYS A 41 -0.06 19.05 -24.72
CA LYS A 41 -0.77 19.67 -23.60
C LYS A 41 -2.06 18.90 -23.32
N HIS A 42 -2.26 18.49 -22.06
CA HIS A 42 -3.52 17.89 -21.65
C HIS A 42 -4.69 18.85 -21.90
N ASN A 43 -5.77 18.33 -22.49
CA ASN A 43 -7.03 19.03 -22.75
C ASN A 43 -8.15 18.64 -21.76
N HIS A 44 -7.78 17.94 -20.69
CA HIS A 44 -8.67 17.48 -19.63
C HIS A 44 -8.03 17.79 -18.26
N PRO A 45 -8.83 17.93 -17.20
CA PRO A 45 -8.29 18.08 -15.86
C PRO A 45 -7.46 16.85 -15.45
N PRO A 46 -6.50 17.01 -14.51
CA PRO A 46 -5.81 15.87 -13.92
C PRO A 46 -6.82 14.86 -13.35
N PRO A 47 -6.58 13.55 -13.49
CA PRO A 47 -7.44 12.56 -12.85
C PRO A 47 -7.43 12.77 -11.33
N PRO A 48 -8.54 12.44 -10.64
CA PRO A 48 -8.61 12.59 -9.19
C PRO A 48 -7.44 11.88 -8.49
N PRO A 49 -6.87 12.46 -7.41
CA PRO A 49 -5.77 11.86 -6.69
C PRO A 49 -6.18 10.51 -6.10
N ARG A 50 -5.59 9.43 -6.62
CA ARG A 50 -5.84 8.07 -6.14
C ARG A 50 -5.02 7.70 -4.91
N LYS A 51 -3.90 8.39 -4.68
CA LYS A 51 -2.99 8.11 -3.57
C LYS A 51 -3.43 8.88 -2.34
N THR A 52 -3.61 8.19 -1.23
CA THR A 52 -3.79 8.81 0.08
C THR A 52 -2.52 9.63 0.42
N PRO A 53 -2.65 10.91 0.81
CA PRO A 53 -1.54 11.71 1.30
C PRO A 53 -0.75 11.01 2.41
N TYR A 54 0.55 11.26 2.47
CA TYR A 54 1.46 10.55 3.37
C TYR A 54 1.11 10.77 4.85
N ASN A 55 0.76 12.00 5.23
CA ASN A 55 0.36 12.35 6.60
C ASN A 55 -0.85 11.54 7.06
N ILE A 56 -1.91 11.50 6.24
CA ILE A 56 -3.14 10.74 6.53
C ILE A 56 -2.81 9.25 6.63
N LYS A 57 -2.04 8.72 5.67
CA LYS A 57 -1.62 7.32 5.70
C LYS A 57 -0.82 7.00 6.97
N SER A 58 0.12 7.85 7.37
CA SER A 58 0.96 7.65 8.56
C SER A 58 0.12 7.65 9.85
N GLN A 59 -0.85 8.55 9.97
CA GLN A 59 -1.76 8.58 11.11
C GLN A 59 -2.64 7.34 11.19
N LEU A 60 -3.24 6.91 10.06
CA LEU A 60 -4.01 5.67 10.01
C LEU A 60 -3.15 4.45 10.34
N GLN A 61 -1.91 4.42 9.85
CA GLN A 61 -0.97 3.33 10.14
C GLN A 61 -0.66 3.24 11.64
N LYS A 62 -0.41 4.37 12.31
CA LYS A 62 -0.20 4.40 13.77
C LYS A 62 -1.36 3.79 14.54
N ILE A 63 -2.60 4.07 14.12
CA ILE A 63 -3.80 3.49 14.75
C ILE A 63 -3.83 2.00 14.50
N ILE A 64 -3.66 1.54 13.25
CA ILE A 64 -3.61 0.11 12.91
C ILE A 64 -2.52 -0.62 13.71
N ASP A 65 -1.36 0.01 13.90
CA ASP A 65 -0.22 -0.59 14.61
C ASP A 65 -0.51 -0.80 16.10
N SER A 66 -1.38 0.03 16.69
CA SER A 66 -1.84 -0.06 18.08
C SER A 66 -2.97 -1.07 18.32
N GLU A 67 -3.59 -1.58 17.26
CA GLU A 67 -4.69 -2.55 17.33
C GLU A 67 -4.20 -4.00 17.33
N HIS A 68 -5.04 -4.93 17.80
CA HIS A 68 -4.79 -6.37 17.72
C HIS A 68 -4.94 -6.88 16.27
N ILE A 69 -3.82 -6.87 15.52
CA ILE A 69 -3.81 -7.03 14.06
C ILE A 69 -4.31 -8.38 13.53
N LEU A 70 -4.23 -9.45 14.34
CA LEU A 70 -4.62 -10.80 13.92
C LEU A 70 -6.13 -10.89 13.65
N ASP A 71 -6.93 -10.21 14.47
CA ASP A 71 -8.39 -10.20 14.38
C ASP A 71 -8.94 -8.95 13.70
N LEU A 72 -8.06 -8.04 13.29
CA LEU A 72 -8.44 -6.75 12.74
C LEU A 72 -8.97 -6.93 11.30
N THR A 73 -10.22 -6.53 11.10
CA THR A 73 -10.84 -6.40 9.77
C THR A 73 -11.09 -4.92 9.50
N ALA A 74 -11.27 -4.51 8.24
CA ALA A 74 -11.61 -3.11 7.97
C ALA A 74 -12.89 -2.66 8.67
N ARG A 75 -13.87 -3.57 8.87
CA ARG A 75 -15.08 -3.26 9.65
C ARG A 75 -14.73 -2.99 11.12
N LYS A 76 -14.01 -3.91 11.77
CA LYS A 76 -13.59 -3.75 13.17
C LYS A 76 -12.75 -2.50 13.37
N PHE A 77 -11.82 -2.24 12.45
CA PHE A 77 -11.03 -1.01 12.44
C PHE A 77 -11.93 0.20 12.39
N LEU A 78 -12.82 0.32 11.40
CA LEU A 78 -13.70 1.48 11.22
C LEU A 78 -14.67 1.71 12.40
N THR A 79 -15.03 0.65 13.14
CA THR A 79 -15.86 0.76 14.35
C THR A 79 -15.04 0.92 15.65
N GLY A 80 -13.71 0.88 15.58
CA GLY A 80 -12.83 0.93 16.75
C GLY A 80 -12.81 2.31 17.42
N SER A 81 -12.66 2.35 18.75
CA SER A 81 -12.66 3.59 19.52
C SER A 81 -11.55 4.55 19.10
N MET A 82 -10.36 4.03 18.77
CA MET A 82 -9.20 4.82 18.37
C MET A 82 -9.44 5.56 17.05
N ILE A 83 -9.98 4.88 16.02
CA ILE A 83 -10.29 5.56 14.76
C ILE A 83 -11.45 6.53 14.91
N GLN A 84 -12.46 6.21 15.72
CA GLN A 84 -13.61 7.08 15.93
C GLN A 84 -13.20 8.38 16.63
N THR A 85 -12.32 8.27 17.63
CA THR A 85 -11.70 9.43 18.30
C THR A 85 -10.90 10.27 17.32
N TYR A 86 -10.07 9.64 16.48
CA TYR A 86 -9.30 10.33 15.46
C TYR A 86 -10.16 11.03 14.40
N LEU A 87 -11.27 10.42 14.01
CA LEU A 87 -12.21 10.98 13.03
C LEU A 87 -13.06 12.11 13.60
N ASN A 88 -13.27 12.15 14.92
CA ASN A 88 -14.05 13.18 15.61
C ASN A 88 -15.43 13.40 14.97
N GLY A 89 -16.17 12.30 14.75
CA GLY A 89 -17.50 12.31 14.15
C GLY A 89 -17.54 12.44 12.61
N LYS A 90 -16.38 12.58 11.94
CA LYS A 90 -16.31 12.61 10.47
C LYS A 90 -16.27 11.22 9.87
N SER A 91 -16.65 11.09 8.60
CA SER A 91 -16.46 9.86 7.84
C SER A 91 -14.98 9.70 7.44
N ILE A 92 -14.52 8.46 7.29
CA ILE A 92 -13.18 8.16 6.74
C ILE A 92 -12.99 8.74 5.33
N SER A 93 -14.08 8.87 4.56
CA SER A 93 -14.08 9.48 3.22
C SER A 93 -13.73 10.97 3.25
N ASP A 94 -14.03 11.65 4.35
CA ASP A 94 -13.83 13.10 4.51
C ASP A 94 -12.35 13.44 4.71
N LEU A 95 -11.55 12.46 5.13
CA LEU A 95 -10.10 12.61 5.18
C LEU A 95 -9.50 12.69 3.78
N HIS A 96 -9.92 11.79 2.88
CA HIS A 96 -9.45 11.77 1.49
C HIS A 96 -10.32 10.84 0.61
N PRO A 97 -10.66 11.21 -0.65
CA PRO A 97 -11.47 10.38 -1.55
C PRO A 97 -10.93 8.96 -1.77
N SER A 98 -9.61 8.76 -1.70
CA SER A 98 -9.01 7.42 -1.83
C SER A 98 -9.45 6.42 -0.74
N LEU A 99 -9.92 6.92 0.40
CA LEU A 99 -10.30 6.11 1.57
C LEU A 99 -11.78 5.69 1.54
N ASN A 100 -12.55 6.19 0.57
CA ASN A 100 -13.91 5.70 0.31
C ASN A 100 -13.93 4.22 -0.11
N ASN A 101 -12.78 3.68 -0.55
CA ASN A 101 -12.64 2.27 -0.87
C ASN A 101 -12.12 1.48 0.34
N GLN A 102 -12.97 0.63 0.92
CA GLN A 102 -12.61 -0.23 2.05
C GLN A 102 -11.45 -1.19 1.76
N SER A 103 -11.23 -1.57 0.49
CA SER A 103 -10.06 -2.35 0.08
C SER A 103 -8.74 -1.64 0.37
N LYS A 104 -8.74 -0.30 0.45
CA LYS A 104 -7.56 0.48 0.85
C LYS A 104 -7.19 0.26 2.32
N ILE A 105 -8.20 0.20 3.19
CA ILE A 105 -8.03 -0.11 4.61
C ILE A 105 -7.56 -1.57 4.77
N ASN A 106 -8.21 -2.51 4.08
CA ASN A 106 -7.77 -3.92 4.05
C ASN A 106 -6.30 -4.03 3.63
N TYR A 107 -5.88 -3.30 2.60
CA TYR A 107 -4.49 -3.28 2.17
C TYR A 107 -3.52 -2.83 3.28
N TYR A 108 -3.86 -1.79 4.06
CA TYR A 108 -3.01 -1.34 5.17
C TYR A 108 -2.95 -2.37 6.30
N ILE A 109 -4.09 -2.98 6.65
CA ILE A 109 -4.16 -4.05 7.65
C ILE A 109 -3.32 -5.25 7.20
N GLU A 110 -3.52 -5.77 5.98
CA GLU A 110 -2.77 -6.92 5.46
C GLU A 110 -1.27 -6.63 5.36
N LYS A 111 -0.91 -5.41 4.95
CA LYS A 111 0.49 -5.00 4.90
C LYS A 111 1.13 -5.07 6.30
N THR A 112 0.42 -4.60 7.32
CA THR A 112 0.87 -4.63 8.71
C THR A 112 0.95 -6.07 9.21
N ARG A 113 -0.07 -6.89 8.93
CA ARG A 113 -0.11 -8.30 9.33
C ARG A 113 1.07 -9.08 8.75
N ARG A 114 1.35 -8.93 7.45
CA ARG A 114 2.51 -9.57 6.80
C ARG A 114 3.85 -9.08 7.32
N SER A 115 3.91 -7.86 7.83
CA SER A 115 5.13 -7.32 8.44
C SER A 115 5.36 -7.85 9.86
N LYS A 116 4.29 -8.07 10.63
CA LYS A 116 4.35 -8.59 12.00
C LYS A 116 4.45 -10.12 12.04
N TYR A 117 3.80 -10.81 11.09
CA TYR A 117 3.72 -12.27 10.99
C TYR A 117 4.13 -12.72 9.58
N PRO A 118 5.44 -12.80 9.30
CA PRO A 118 5.95 -13.08 7.96
C PRO A 118 5.62 -14.49 7.46
N PHE A 119 5.36 -15.46 8.34
CA PHE A 119 4.96 -16.82 7.98
C PHE A 119 3.45 -17.07 8.10
N GLY A 120 2.67 -16.03 8.43
CA GLY A 120 1.21 -16.05 8.46
C GLY A 120 0.65 -16.45 9.83
N GLN A 121 -0.36 -17.32 9.86
CA GLN A 121 -1.00 -17.79 11.10
C GLN A 121 -1.05 -19.33 11.15
N ASN A 122 -0.29 -19.99 10.29
CA ASN A 122 -0.26 -21.44 10.19
C ASN A 122 0.87 -22.03 11.05
N ILE A 123 1.09 -23.33 10.95
CA ILE A 123 2.12 -24.06 11.72
C ILE A 123 3.54 -23.47 11.55
N LEU A 124 3.85 -22.84 10.41
CA LEU A 124 5.16 -22.22 10.18
C LEU A 124 5.37 -21.00 11.08
N GLU A 125 4.32 -20.21 11.32
CA GLU A 125 4.39 -19.08 12.26
C GLU A 125 4.56 -19.60 13.70
N VAL A 126 3.85 -20.68 14.06
CA VAL A 126 3.99 -21.31 15.38
C VAL A 126 5.43 -21.82 15.59
N ALA A 127 6.00 -22.49 14.59
CA ALA A 127 7.38 -22.96 14.64
C ALA A 127 8.38 -21.79 14.74
N TYR A 128 8.15 -20.71 14.01
CA TYR A 128 8.99 -19.51 14.05
C TYR A 128 8.99 -18.85 15.44
N GLU A 129 7.82 -18.61 16.03
CA GLU A 129 7.72 -18.03 17.38
C GLU A 129 8.28 -18.98 18.44
N PHE A 130 8.09 -20.30 18.32
CA PHE A 130 8.71 -21.29 19.21
C PHE A 130 10.25 -21.19 19.19
N MET A 131 10.85 -21.21 18.00
CA MET A 131 12.31 -21.08 17.83
C MET A 131 12.86 -19.73 18.33
N LYS A 132 12.07 -18.67 18.26
CA LYS A 132 12.42 -17.34 18.76
C LYS A 132 12.37 -17.27 20.28
N HIS A 133 11.36 -17.90 20.89
CA HIS A 133 11.23 -18.00 22.34
C HIS A 133 12.30 -18.90 22.97
N GLU A 134 12.70 -19.99 22.33
CA GLU A 134 13.78 -20.86 22.79
C GLU A 134 15.14 -20.13 22.89
N LYS A 135 15.32 -19.08 22.07
CA LYS A 135 16.50 -18.19 22.10
C LYS A 135 16.35 -17.02 23.08
N SER A 136 15.21 -16.87 23.75
CA SER A 136 14.96 -15.80 24.71
C SER A 136 15.40 -16.23 26.10
N GLU A 137 16.20 -15.39 26.77
CA GLU A 137 16.58 -15.61 28.19
C GLU A 137 15.37 -15.51 29.14
N ASP A 138 14.29 -14.88 28.69
CA ASP A 138 13.05 -14.65 29.44
C ASP A 138 11.92 -15.54 28.90
N SER A 139 12.12 -16.86 28.95
CA SER A 139 11.08 -17.83 28.59
C SER A 139 9.97 -17.83 29.64
N TYR A 140 8.75 -17.50 29.22
CA TYR A 140 7.54 -17.63 30.06
C TYR A 140 7.33 -19.07 30.54
N ILE A 141 7.80 -20.06 29.77
CA ILE A 141 7.79 -21.47 30.16
C ILE A 141 9.08 -21.75 30.94
N ARG A 142 8.97 -21.82 32.26
CA ARG A 142 10.04 -22.31 33.13
C ARG A 142 10.02 -23.84 33.14
N SER A 143 11.19 -24.45 32.93
CA SER A 143 11.34 -25.90 33.10
C SER A 143 10.93 -26.31 34.52
N ILE A 144 10.13 -27.37 34.61
CA ILE A 144 9.68 -27.98 35.87
C ILE A 144 10.85 -28.73 36.51
#